data_AF-A0A9P7FPR1-F1
#
_entry.id   AF-A0A9P7FPR1-F1
#
_cell.length_a   1.000
_cell.length_b   1.000
_cell.length_c   1.000
_cell.angle_alpha   90.00
_cell.angle_beta   90.00
_cell.angle_gamma   90.00
#
_symmetry.space_group_name_H-M   'P 1'
#
loop_
_entity.id
_entity.type
_entity.pdbx_description
1 polymer ?
#
loop_
_entity_poly.entity_id
_entity_poly.type
_entity_poly.pdbx_seq_one_letter_code
_entity_poly.pdbx_strand_id
1 'polypeptide(L)'
;MYLLHELLAALPPSEDGETVETELHMQDYNASVLSLVTFPNLLLTWYMSAAAAEFRNSQPCPSVEDADAAIPIPPADPHTPGDLPLPPALTAAFRASLAAHRITLRFFAGAWGAFAVPHPYALVLTSETIYRSASLAPLLRLLREAAGSGDQADQEHMCLVAAKVLYFGVGGGVEEFVRRVREMGGEVEPMWEVSAGVGRRVMRVRWHAAD
;
A
#
# COMPACT_ATOMS: atom_id res chain seq x y z
N MET A 1 -4.74 -0.07 1.79
CA MET A 1 -5.14 0.91 2.83
C MET A 1 -5.29 0.29 4.19
N TYR A 2 -5.85 -0.92 4.29
CA TYR A 2 -5.96 -1.70 5.52
C TYR A 2 -4.72 -1.64 6.45
N LEU A 3 -3.51 -1.89 5.93
CA LEU A 3 -2.30 -1.84 6.76
C LEU A 3 -2.06 -0.49 7.44
N LEU A 4 -2.26 0.62 6.72
CA LEU A 4 -2.13 1.96 7.32
C LEU A 4 -3.21 2.16 8.39
N HIS A 5 -4.43 1.68 8.15
CA HIS A 5 -5.50 1.76 9.14
C HIS A 5 -5.13 1.01 10.44
N GLU A 6 -4.62 -0.21 10.32
CA GLU A 6 -4.17 -1.02 11.47
C GLU A 6 -3.02 -0.34 12.22
N LEU A 7 -2.04 0.22 11.49
CA LEU A 7 -0.93 0.97 12.10
C LEU A 7 -1.40 2.23 12.84
N LEU A 8 -2.43 2.91 12.33
CA LEU A 8 -3.03 4.08 12.97
C LEU A 8 -4.02 3.73 14.10
N ALA A 9 -4.47 2.48 14.17
CA ALA A 9 -5.33 1.97 15.25
C ALA A 9 -4.50 1.46 16.44
N ALA A 10 -3.25 1.04 16.19
CA ALA A 10 -2.28 0.74 17.23
C ALA A 10 -1.96 1.99 18.06
N LEU A 11 -1.68 1.80 19.35
CA LEU A 11 -1.25 2.91 20.21
C LEU A 11 0.07 3.50 19.71
N PRO A 12 0.25 4.83 19.74
CA PRO A 12 1.53 5.44 19.48
C PRO A 12 2.58 4.84 20.40
N PRO A 13 3.77 4.51 19.87
CA PRO A 13 4.83 3.95 20.68
C PRO A 13 5.23 4.90 21.82
N SER A 14 5.45 4.36 23.02
CA SER A 14 5.93 5.14 24.17
C SER A 14 7.35 5.66 23.91
N GLU A 15 7.68 6.86 24.41
CA GLU A 15 9.01 7.48 24.25
C GLU A 15 10.16 6.59 24.77
N ASP A 16 9.88 5.73 25.76
CA ASP A 16 10.84 4.80 26.38
C ASP A 16 10.91 3.42 25.70
N GLY A 17 10.08 3.17 24.68
CA GLY A 17 10.00 1.89 23.98
C GLY A 17 10.91 1.85 22.75
N GLU A 18 11.73 0.81 22.63
CA GLU A 18 12.55 0.52 21.44
C GLU A 18 11.66 0.17 20.25
N THR A 19 11.02 1.17 19.65
CA THR A 19 10.03 0.98 18.59
C THR A 19 10.61 1.36 17.24
N VAL A 20 10.66 0.34 16.38
CA VAL A 20 11.23 0.43 15.03
C VAL A 20 10.34 1.32 14.17
N GLU A 21 10.95 2.25 13.44
CA GLU A 21 10.25 3.09 12.47
C GLU A 21 9.61 2.22 11.39
N THR A 22 8.35 2.50 11.04
CA THR A 22 7.64 1.77 9.99
C THR A 22 7.68 2.55 8.70
N GLU A 23 8.28 1.97 7.67
CA GLU A 23 8.40 2.59 6.36
C GLU A 23 7.47 1.92 5.33
N LEU A 24 6.66 2.74 4.67
CA LEU A 24 5.67 2.32 3.67
C LEU A 24 6.07 2.87 2.31
N HIS A 25 6.45 1.98 1.38
CA HIS A 25 6.83 2.33 0.01
C HIS A 25 5.69 2.06 -0.98
N MET A 26 5.20 3.12 -1.62
CA MET A 26 4.16 3.09 -2.63
C MET A 26 4.79 3.29 -3.99
N GLN A 27 4.67 2.30 -4.87
CA GLN A 27 5.25 2.33 -6.21
C GLN A 27 4.16 2.13 -7.26
N ASP A 28 4.13 3.02 -8.26
CA ASP A 28 3.31 2.88 -9.46
C ASP A 28 4.11 3.35 -10.68
N TYR A 29 3.72 2.93 -11.88
CA TYR A 29 4.33 3.46 -13.10
C TYR A 29 4.03 4.95 -13.30
N ASN A 30 2.80 5.38 -12.96
CA ASN A 30 2.31 6.72 -13.23
C ASN A 30 2.32 7.58 -11.97
N ALA A 31 3.04 8.71 -12.01
CA ALA A 31 3.04 9.68 -10.91
C ALA A 31 1.64 10.22 -10.58
N SER A 32 0.76 10.34 -11.59
CA SER A 32 -0.62 10.78 -11.39
C SER A 32 -1.46 9.80 -10.58
N VAL A 33 -1.22 8.48 -10.69
CA VAL A 33 -1.90 7.48 -9.86
C VAL A 33 -1.49 7.69 -8.40
N LEU A 34 -0.20 7.94 -8.14
CA LEU A 34 0.28 8.20 -6.79
C LEU A 34 -0.33 9.47 -6.20
N SER A 35 -0.39 10.57 -6.95
CA SER A 35 -0.86 11.86 -6.44
C SER A 35 -2.39 12.00 -6.39
N LEU A 36 -3.12 11.37 -7.31
CA LEU A 36 -4.58 11.53 -7.45
C LEU A 36 -5.38 10.34 -6.90
N VAL A 37 -4.75 9.19 -6.68
CA VAL A 37 -5.42 7.99 -6.17
C VAL A 37 -4.76 7.51 -4.88
N THR A 38 -3.49 7.14 -4.91
CA THR A 38 -2.83 6.49 -3.76
C THR A 38 -2.74 7.41 -2.55
N PHE A 39 -2.17 8.61 -2.71
CA PHE A 39 -2.03 9.57 -1.61
C PHE A 39 -3.38 10.05 -1.04
N PRO A 40 -4.37 10.45 -1.87
CA PRO A 40 -5.68 10.82 -1.35
C PRO A 40 -6.35 9.69 -0.55
N ASN A 41 -6.22 8.44 -0.99
CA ASN A 41 -6.73 7.31 -0.21
C ASN A 41 -5.98 7.11 1.12
N LEU A 42 -4.66 7.34 1.18
CA LEU A 42 -3.87 7.31 2.44
C LEU A 42 -4.33 8.38 3.42
N LEU A 43 -4.53 9.59 2.91
CA LEU A 43 -5.05 10.68 3.69
C LEU A 43 -6.47 10.39 4.20
N LEU A 44 -7.36 9.88 3.34
CA LEU A 44 -8.72 9.50 3.72
C LEU A 44 -8.72 8.38 4.76
N THR A 45 -7.80 7.42 4.65
CA THR A 45 -7.66 6.33 5.63
C THR A 45 -7.34 6.87 7.03
N TRP A 46 -6.43 7.83 7.12
CA TRP A 46 -6.15 8.54 8.37
C TRP A 46 -7.35 9.38 8.82
N TYR A 47 -7.92 10.15 7.90
CA TYR A 47 -9.04 11.05 8.20
C TYR A 47 -10.24 10.30 8.76
N MET A 48 -10.49 9.08 8.31
CA MET A 48 -11.58 8.23 8.78
C MET A 48 -11.24 7.42 10.04
N SER A 49 -9.97 7.42 10.49
CA SER A 49 -9.56 6.66 11.68
C SER A 49 -9.75 7.44 12.99
N ALA A 50 -9.56 6.75 14.11
CA ALA A 50 -9.53 7.39 15.43
C ALA A 50 -8.35 8.38 15.58
N ALA A 51 -7.25 8.17 14.86
CA ALA A 51 -6.06 9.03 14.94
C ALA A 51 -6.31 10.47 14.44
N ALA A 52 -7.36 10.71 13.65
CA ALA A 52 -7.76 12.04 13.23
C ALA A 52 -8.88 12.66 14.11
N ALA A 53 -9.32 11.99 15.18
CA ALA A 53 -10.44 12.44 16.01
C ALA A 53 -10.17 13.81 16.65
N GLU A 54 -8.97 14.06 17.15
CA GLU A 54 -8.58 15.35 17.72
C GLU A 54 -8.70 16.47 16.68
N PHE A 55 -8.18 16.26 15.47
CA PHE A 55 -8.30 17.22 14.38
C PHE A 55 -9.76 17.51 14.04
N ARG A 56 -10.60 16.49 13.87
CA ARG A 56 -12.03 16.66 13.55
C ARG A 56 -12.78 17.41 14.65
N ASN A 57 -12.52 17.08 15.92
CA ASN A 57 -13.18 17.70 17.07
C ASN A 57 -12.70 19.14 17.32
N SER A 58 -11.50 19.49 16.87
CA SER A 58 -10.95 20.86 16.98
C SER A 58 -11.52 21.85 15.95
N GLN A 59 -12.25 21.37 14.94
CA GLN A 59 -12.79 22.23 13.90
C GLN A 59 -13.98 23.05 14.41
N PRO A 60 -14.07 24.33 13.99
CA PRO A 60 -15.23 25.15 14.33
C PRO A 60 -16.50 24.51 13.78
N CYS A 61 -17.54 24.46 14.62
CA CYS A 61 -18.88 24.09 14.18
C CYS A 61 -19.34 25.15 13.16
N PRO A 62 -19.84 24.76 11.98
CA PRO A 62 -20.25 25.74 10.97
C PRO A 62 -21.42 26.60 11.49
N SER A 63 -21.15 27.87 11.79
CA SER A 63 -22.19 28.88 11.99
C SER A 63 -22.70 29.38 10.65
N VAL A 64 -24.02 29.53 10.54
CA VAL A 64 -24.77 29.88 9.31
C VAL A 64 -24.49 31.27 8.74
N GLU A 65 -23.66 32.11 9.38
CA GLU A 65 -23.54 33.54 9.06
C GLU A 65 -22.32 33.92 8.21
N ASP A 66 -21.37 33.01 7.98
CA ASP A 66 -20.16 33.32 7.20
C ASP A 66 -20.20 32.67 5.82
N ALA A 67 -20.80 33.36 4.84
CA ALA A 67 -20.83 32.92 3.44
C ALA A 67 -19.44 32.85 2.77
N ASP A 68 -18.42 33.45 3.39
CA ASP A 68 -17.00 33.38 3.02
C ASP A 68 -16.19 32.40 3.89
N ALA A 69 -16.81 31.66 4.80
CA ALA A 69 -16.11 30.67 5.63
C ALA A 69 -15.63 29.47 4.81
N ALA A 70 -14.45 28.97 5.18
CA ALA A 70 -13.88 27.75 4.63
C ALA A 70 -14.90 26.60 4.62
N ILE A 71 -14.90 25.81 3.55
CA ILE A 71 -15.76 24.62 3.38
C ILE A 71 -15.73 23.79 4.67
N PRO A 72 -16.88 23.51 5.30
CA PRO A 72 -16.94 22.75 6.54
C PRO A 72 -16.29 21.38 6.37
N ILE A 73 -15.49 20.98 7.36
CA ILE A 73 -14.86 19.66 7.37
C ILE A 73 -15.93 18.59 7.68
N PRO A 74 -16.18 17.62 6.78
CA PRO A 74 -17.29 16.67 6.94
C PRO A 74 -17.03 15.65 8.07
N PRO A 75 -18.05 15.08 8.72
CA PRO A 75 -17.83 14.01 9.69
C PRO A 75 -17.16 12.78 9.04
N ALA A 76 -16.46 11.98 9.86
CA ALA A 76 -15.86 10.73 9.40
C ALA A 76 -16.93 9.63 9.28
N ASP A 77 -17.62 9.60 8.15
CA ASP A 77 -18.58 8.55 7.81
C ASP A 77 -18.25 7.93 6.43
N PRO A 78 -17.77 6.68 6.39
CA PRO A 78 -17.41 6.01 5.13
C PRO A 78 -18.62 5.62 4.27
N HIS A 79 -19.85 5.72 4.79
CA HIS A 79 -21.08 5.40 4.06
C HIS A 79 -21.72 6.61 3.39
N THR A 80 -21.23 7.82 3.70
CA THR A 80 -21.77 9.06 3.15
C THR A 80 -20.78 9.67 2.16
N PRO A 81 -21.16 9.80 0.87
CA PRO A 81 -20.34 10.52 -0.10
C PRO A 81 -20.14 11.98 0.30
N GLY A 82 -18.93 12.51 0.12
CA GLY A 82 -18.64 13.90 0.39
C GLY A 82 -17.26 14.33 -0.11
N ASP A 83 -17.04 15.63 -0.14
CA ASP A 83 -15.78 16.24 -0.52
C ASP A 83 -15.01 16.66 0.74
N LEU A 84 -13.75 16.21 0.85
CA LEU A 84 -12.85 16.62 1.93
C LEU A 84 -11.97 17.77 1.42
N PRO A 85 -12.18 19.02 1.88
CA PRO A 85 -11.25 20.10 1.57
C PRO A 85 -9.86 19.78 2.14
N LEU A 86 -8.80 20.28 1.51
CA LEU A 86 -7.40 20.05 1.92
C LEU A 86 -6.75 21.34 2.47
N PRO A 87 -7.21 21.90 3.60
CA PRO A 87 -6.58 23.07 4.18
C PRO A 87 -5.18 22.72 4.71
N PRO A 88 -4.26 23.69 4.81
CA PRO A 88 -2.92 23.47 5.34
C PRO A 88 -2.92 22.82 6.73
N ALA A 89 -3.89 23.17 7.59
CA ALA A 89 -4.06 22.60 8.92
C ALA A 89 -4.32 21.07 8.88
N LEU A 90 -5.11 20.59 7.92
CA LEU A 90 -5.37 19.16 7.75
C LEU A 90 -4.10 18.42 7.34
N THR A 91 -3.32 18.99 6.43
CA THR A 91 -2.04 18.40 6.01
C THR A 91 -1.02 18.39 7.15
N ALA A 92 -0.98 19.44 7.97
CA ALA A 92 -0.13 19.51 9.15
C ALA A 92 -0.52 18.45 10.20
N ALA A 93 -1.81 18.31 10.48
CA ALA A 93 -2.33 17.30 11.40
C ALA A 93 -2.05 15.88 10.91
N PHE A 94 -2.20 15.61 9.60
CA PHE A 94 -1.83 14.33 9.02
C PHE A 94 -0.34 14.00 9.21
N ARG A 95 0.54 14.96 8.92
CA ARG A 95 1.99 14.79 9.12
C ARG A 95 2.36 14.58 10.59
N ALA A 96 1.73 15.31 11.50
CA ALA A 96 1.94 15.15 12.93
C ALA A 96 1.49 13.76 13.41
N SER A 97 0.36 13.26 12.90
CA SER A 97 -0.14 11.92 13.22
C SER A 97 0.79 10.83 12.71
N LEU A 98 1.30 10.93 11.48
CA LEU A 98 2.31 9.99 10.97
C LEU A 98 3.59 10.00 11.81
N ALA A 99 4.08 11.18 12.20
CA ALA A 99 5.26 11.31 13.06
C ALA A 99 5.03 10.69 14.45
N ALA A 100 3.86 10.91 15.05
CA ALA A 100 3.50 10.32 16.34
C ALA A 100 3.46 8.79 16.29
N HIS A 101 3.09 8.20 15.15
CA HIS A 101 3.09 6.74 14.95
C HIS A 101 4.42 6.21 14.38
N ARG A 102 5.44 7.07 14.19
CA ARG A 102 6.73 6.71 13.56
C ARG A 102 6.55 6.05 12.18
N ILE A 103 5.61 6.58 11.39
CA ILE A 103 5.29 6.09 10.04
C ILE A 103 5.89 7.03 9.00
N THR A 104 6.73 6.50 8.12
CA THR A 104 7.28 7.22 6.97
C THR A 104 6.67 6.70 5.67
N LEU A 105 6.08 7.60 4.88
CA LEU A 105 5.50 7.28 3.57
C LEU A 105 6.46 7.72 2.45
N ARG A 106 6.76 6.82 1.51
CA ARG A 106 7.55 7.15 0.31
C ARG A 106 6.83 6.74 -0.97
N PHE A 107 6.99 7.56 -2.00
CA PHE A 107 6.29 7.40 -3.27
C PHE A 107 7.30 7.34 -4.42
N PHE A 108 7.15 6.34 -5.29
CA PHE A 108 8.09 6.08 -6.38
C PHE A 108 7.33 5.87 -7.69
N ALA A 109 7.53 6.79 -8.63
CA ALA A 109 6.95 6.70 -9.97
C ALA A 109 7.95 6.13 -10.97
N GLY A 110 7.52 5.20 -11.82
CA GLY A 110 8.28 4.73 -12.98
C GLY A 110 8.26 3.22 -13.19
N ALA A 111 9.08 2.76 -14.14
CA ALA A 111 9.19 1.34 -14.45
C ALA A 111 9.78 0.54 -13.27
N TRP A 112 9.30 -0.68 -13.05
CA TRP A 112 9.81 -1.57 -12.00
C TRP A 112 11.32 -1.78 -12.05
N GLY A 113 11.90 -1.87 -13.25
CA GLY A 113 13.34 -2.05 -13.42
C GLY A 113 14.20 -0.85 -13.03
N ALA A 114 13.60 0.32 -12.78
CA ALA A 114 14.29 1.52 -12.30
C ALA A 114 14.10 1.74 -10.79
N PHE A 115 13.26 0.95 -10.14
CA PHE A 115 13.03 1.07 -8.70
C PHE A 115 14.13 0.34 -7.94
N ALA A 116 14.95 1.10 -7.21
CA ALA A 116 16.00 0.56 -6.37
C ALA A 116 15.43 0.15 -5.01
N VAL A 117 15.46 -1.15 -4.71
CA VAL A 117 15.10 -1.68 -3.40
C VAL A 117 16.23 -1.35 -2.42
N PRO A 118 15.98 -0.54 -1.37
CA PRO A 118 17.04 -0.17 -0.43
C PRO A 118 17.45 -1.35 0.46
N HIS A 119 16.48 -2.14 0.89
CA HIS A 119 16.64 -3.39 1.61
C HIS A 119 15.41 -4.27 1.37
N PRO A 120 15.49 -5.59 1.60
CA PRO A 120 14.32 -6.45 1.60
C PRO A 120 13.24 -5.93 2.55
N TYR A 121 11.99 -6.01 2.14
CA TYR A 121 10.84 -5.64 2.95
C TYR A 121 10.35 -6.84 3.74
N ALA A 122 9.87 -6.61 4.96
CA ALA A 122 9.13 -7.62 5.72
C ALA A 122 7.84 -8.04 4.98
N LEU A 123 7.20 -7.10 4.28
CA LEU A 123 5.97 -7.33 3.52
C LEU A 123 6.00 -6.64 2.16
N VAL A 124 5.81 -7.42 1.11
CA VAL A 124 5.62 -6.96 -0.28
C VAL A 124 4.21 -7.31 -0.71
N LEU A 125 3.45 -6.30 -1.14
CA LEU A 125 2.10 -6.48 -1.68
C LEU A 125 2.05 -5.94 -3.11
N THR A 126 1.46 -6.72 -4.01
CA THR A 126 1.14 -6.23 -5.34
C THR A 126 -0.21 -6.79 -5.81
N SER A 127 -0.95 -5.99 -6.56
CA SER A 127 -2.29 -6.33 -7.04
C SER A 127 -2.43 -5.97 -8.50
N GLU A 128 -2.92 -6.92 -9.31
CA GLU A 128 -3.21 -6.72 -10.73
C GLU A 128 -1.99 -6.25 -11.54
N THR A 129 -0.79 -6.77 -11.23
CA THR A 129 0.48 -6.38 -11.90
C THR A 129 1.04 -7.40 -12.88
N ILE A 130 0.41 -8.58 -13.00
CA ILE A 130 0.90 -9.69 -13.83
C ILE A 130 0.19 -9.79 -15.20
N TYR A 131 -0.55 -8.74 -15.59
CA TYR A 131 -1.41 -8.76 -16.77
C TYR A 131 -0.66 -8.73 -18.10
N ARG A 132 0.58 -8.23 -18.12
CA ARG A 132 1.38 -8.07 -19.35
C ARG A 132 2.64 -8.93 -19.28
N SER A 133 2.70 -9.97 -20.10
CA SER A 133 3.83 -10.91 -20.20
C SER A 133 5.17 -10.20 -20.42
N ALA A 134 5.20 -9.18 -21.29
CA ALA A 134 6.42 -8.40 -21.59
C ALA A 134 7.00 -7.65 -20.37
N SER A 135 6.16 -7.31 -19.38
CA SER A 135 6.59 -6.61 -18.15
C SER A 135 6.84 -7.56 -16.99
N LEU A 136 6.64 -8.87 -17.18
CA LEU A 136 6.79 -9.85 -16.10
C LEU A 136 8.25 -10.00 -15.66
N ALA A 137 9.20 -9.98 -16.60
CA ALA A 137 10.62 -10.12 -16.26
C ALA A 137 11.16 -9.00 -15.31
N PRO A 138 10.95 -7.70 -15.58
CA PRO A 138 11.33 -6.67 -14.62
C PRO A 138 10.55 -6.73 -13.29
N LEU A 139 9.27 -7.12 -13.32
CA LEU A 139 8.49 -7.32 -12.08
C LEU A 139 9.08 -8.41 -11.20
N LEU A 140 9.40 -9.58 -11.77
CA LEU A 140 9.91 -10.71 -10.99
C LEU A 140 11.28 -10.43 -10.38
N ARG A 141 12.15 -9.71 -11.09
CA ARG A 141 13.44 -9.24 -10.53
C ARG A 141 13.19 -8.35 -9.31
N LEU A 142 12.28 -7.38 -9.45
CA LEU A 142 11.92 -6.51 -8.34
C LEU A 142 11.33 -7.29 -7.17
N LEU A 143 10.38 -8.21 -7.39
CA LEU A 143 9.77 -9.00 -6.31
C LEU A 143 10.81 -9.88 -5.60
N ARG A 144 11.81 -10.39 -6.31
CA ARG A 144 12.91 -11.16 -5.72
C ARG A 144 13.82 -10.31 -4.85
N GLU A 145 14.22 -9.13 -5.34
CA GLU A 145 15.03 -8.19 -4.55
C GLU A 145 14.25 -7.68 -3.32
N ALA A 146 12.97 -7.36 -3.50
CA ALA A 146 12.09 -6.82 -2.47
C ALA A 146 11.73 -7.83 -1.37
N ALA A 147 11.58 -9.11 -1.70
CA ALA A 147 11.20 -10.15 -0.74
C ALA A 147 12.39 -10.77 0.00
N GLY A 148 13.64 -10.47 -0.41
CA GLY A 148 14.82 -11.09 0.16
C GLY A 148 14.97 -12.58 -0.19
N SER A 149 16.09 -13.16 0.22
CA SER A 149 16.37 -14.60 0.10
C SER A 149 16.19 -15.23 1.48
N GLY A 150 15.49 -16.36 1.58
CA GLY A 150 15.08 -17.00 2.85
C GLY A 150 16.19 -17.54 3.77
N ASP A 151 17.45 -17.14 3.60
CA ASP A 151 18.60 -17.60 4.38
C ASP A 151 18.80 -16.84 5.70
N GLN A 152 18.17 -15.68 5.88
CA GLN A 152 18.18 -14.98 7.18
C GLN A 152 17.06 -15.53 8.05
N ALA A 153 17.39 -16.57 8.82
CA ALA A 153 16.48 -17.36 9.66
C ALA A 153 15.65 -16.58 10.71
N ASP A 154 15.87 -15.27 10.90
CA ASP A 154 15.21 -14.45 11.92
C ASP A 154 14.15 -13.48 11.40
N GLN A 155 14.00 -13.26 10.08
CA GLN A 155 12.95 -12.38 9.54
C GLN A 155 12.08 -13.09 8.50
N GLU A 156 10.81 -13.32 8.85
CA GLU A 156 9.83 -13.85 7.90
C GLU A 156 9.43 -12.76 6.90
N HIS A 157 10.00 -12.84 5.70
CA HIS A 157 9.56 -12.03 4.57
C HIS A 157 8.29 -12.62 3.94
N MET A 158 7.30 -11.77 3.68
CA MET A 158 6.06 -12.16 3.02
C MET A 158 5.85 -11.36 1.73
N CYS A 159 5.77 -12.06 0.61
CA CYS A 159 5.43 -11.47 -0.70
C CYS A 159 4.09 -12.02 -1.19
N LEU A 160 3.07 -11.15 -1.27
CA LEU A 160 1.73 -11.51 -1.73
C LEU A 160 1.39 -10.83 -3.07
N VAL A 161 0.92 -11.63 -4.01
CA VAL A 161 0.51 -11.22 -5.35
C VAL A 161 -0.97 -11.54 -5.52
N ALA A 162 -1.80 -10.51 -5.63
CA ALA A 162 -3.21 -10.64 -5.99
C ALA A 162 -3.41 -10.40 -7.49
N ALA A 163 -4.11 -11.28 -8.20
CA ALA A 163 -4.31 -11.16 -9.63
C ALA A 163 -5.56 -11.86 -10.13
N LYS A 164 -6.02 -11.49 -11.33
CA LYS A 164 -6.95 -12.33 -12.11
C LYS A 164 -6.21 -13.56 -12.63
N VAL A 165 -6.92 -14.67 -12.68
CA VAL A 165 -6.39 -15.93 -13.23
C VAL A 165 -5.97 -15.75 -14.69
N LEU A 166 -6.74 -14.98 -15.47
CA LEU A 166 -6.50 -14.73 -16.89
C LEU A 166 -6.83 -13.28 -17.28
N TYR A 167 -6.00 -12.68 -18.14
CA TYR A 167 -6.23 -11.36 -18.75
C TYR A 167 -6.40 -11.50 -20.27
N PHE A 168 -7.62 -11.27 -20.76
CA PHE A 168 -7.90 -11.33 -22.20
C PHE A 168 -7.19 -10.21 -22.97
N GLY A 169 -6.60 -10.54 -24.12
CA GLY A 169 -6.00 -9.59 -25.07
C GLY A 169 -4.55 -9.17 -24.80
N VAL A 170 -4.04 -9.33 -23.57
CA VAL A 170 -2.68 -8.93 -23.18
C VAL A 170 -1.74 -10.11 -22.86
N GLY A 171 -2.29 -11.33 -22.82
CA GLY A 171 -1.52 -12.58 -22.75
C GLY A 171 -1.03 -12.98 -21.35
N GLY A 172 -1.06 -12.07 -20.36
CA GLY A 172 -0.65 -12.40 -18.99
C GLY A 172 -1.70 -13.18 -18.22
N GLY A 173 -1.27 -13.79 -17.12
CA GLY A 173 -2.12 -14.58 -16.23
C GLY A 173 -1.31 -15.30 -15.16
N VAL A 174 -2.04 -15.99 -14.28
CA VAL A 174 -1.46 -16.72 -13.14
C VAL A 174 -0.55 -17.86 -13.61
N GLU A 175 -0.93 -18.59 -14.66
CA GLU A 175 -0.15 -19.74 -15.15
C GLU A 175 1.25 -19.32 -15.64
N GLU A 176 1.32 -18.28 -16.47
CA GLU A 176 2.59 -17.75 -16.95
C GLU A 176 3.44 -17.20 -15.80
N PHE A 177 2.81 -16.47 -14.88
CA PHE A 177 3.47 -15.96 -13.67
C PHE A 177 4.12 -17.09 -12.85
N VAL A 178 3.36 -18.13 -12.52
CA VAL A 178 3.86 -19.28 -11.73
C VAL A 178 5.01 -19.98 -12.44
N ARG A 179 4.89 -20.22 -13.76
CA ARG A 179 5.96 -20.83 -14.56
C ARG A 179 7.25 -20.01 -14.48
N ARG A 180 7.16 -18.69 -14.67
CA ARG A 180 8.33 -17.79 -14.68
C ARG A 180 8.97 -17.63 -13.30
N VAL A 181 8.19 -17.66 -12.21
CA VAL A 181 8.73 -17.69 -10.85
C VAL A 181 9.54 -18.96 -10.61
N ARG A 182 9.02 -20.12 -11.01
CA ARG A 182 9.72 -21.42 -10.85
C ARG A 182 11.00 -21.49 -11.68
N GLU A 183 11.00 -20.96 -12.89
CA GLU A 183 12.20 -20.83 -13.74
C GLU A 183 13.28 -19.93 -13.11
N MET A 184 12.91 -19.04 -12.20
CA MET A 184 13.83 -18.18 -11.43
C MET A 184 14.20 -18.78 -10.06
N GLY A 185 13.83 -20.03 -9.79
CA GLY A 185 14.12 -20.71 -8.52
C GLY A 185 13.20 -20.33 -7.36
N GLY A 186 12.03 -19.74 -7.64
CA GLY A 186 11.03 -19.40 -6.63
C GLY A 186 9.89 -20.40 -6.53
N GLU A 187 9.15 -20.32 -5.44
CA GLU A 187 7.93 -21.07 -5.18
C GLU A 187 6.71 -20.16 -5.10
N VAL A 188 5.56 -20.70 -5.52
CA VAL A 188 4.27 -19.99 -5.46
C VAL A 188 3.25 -20.88 -4.76
N GLU A 189 2.71 -20.38 -3.65
CA GLU A 189 1.68 -21.01 -2.83
C GLU A 189 0.35 -20.24 -2.97
N PRO A 190 -0.76 -20.89 -3.39
CA PRO A 190 -2.06 -20.23 -3.45
C PRO A 190 -2.60 -20.00 -2.03
N MET A 191 -2.93 -18.76 -1.69
CA MET A 191 -3.44 -18.38 -0.36
C MET A 191 -4.96 -18.20 -0.35
N TRP A 192 -5.53 -17.76 -1.46
CA TRP A 192 -6.97 -17.49 -1.60
C TRP A 192 -7.40 -17.56 -3.05
N GLU A 193 -8.62 -18.04 -3.32
CA GLU A 193 -9.19 -18.09 -4.67
C GLU A 193 -10.67 -17.73 -4.67
N VAL A 194 -11.09 -16.97 -5.69
CA VAL A 194 -12.48 -16.62 -5.95
C VAL A 194 -12.82 -17.05 -7.36
N SER A 195 -13.79 -17.96 -7.51
CA SER A 195 -14.18 -18.54 -8.80
C SER A 195 -15.39 -17.85 -9.44
N ALA A 196 -15.97 -16.82 -8.81
CA ALA A 196 -17.12 -16.09 -9.35
C ALA A 196 -16.67 -15.11 -10.45
N GLY A 197 -17.22 -15.28 -11.66
CA GLY A 197 -16.87 -14.46 -12.83
C GLY A 197 -15.47 -14.78 -13.36
N VAL A 198 -14.68 -13.75 -13.67
CA VAL A 198 -13.25 -13.93 -13.97
C VAL A 198 -12.54 -14.29 -12.67
N GLY A 199 -12.01 -15.52 -12.59
CA GLY A 199 -11.36 -16.03 -11.40
C GLY A 199 -10.25 -15.11 -10.89
N ARG A 200 -10.09 -15.03 -9.57
CA ARG A 200 -9.04 -14.23 -8.91
C ARG A 200 -8.31 -15.08 -7.89
N ARG A 201 -7.02 -14.82 -7.72
CA ARG A 201 -6.17 -15.55 -6.79
C ARG A 201 -5.24 -14.62 -6.03
N VAL A 202 -5.04 -14.88 -4.75
CA VAL A 202 -3.93 -14.34 -3.95
C VAL A 202 -2.90 -15.45 -3.80
N MET A 203 -1.64 -15.13 -4.07
CA MET A 203 -0.54 -16.07 -4.08
C MET A 203 0.60 -15.55 -3.20
N ARG A 204 1.19 -16.42 -2.39
CA ARG A 204 2.44 -16.16 -1.68
C ARG A 204 3.61 -16.60 -2.56
N VAL A 205 4.60 -15.74 -2.71
CA VAL A 205 5.85 -16.03 -3.45
C VAL A 205 6.99 -16.16 -2.44
N ARG A 206 7.79 -17.22 -2.57
CA ARG A 206 9.03 -17.42 -1.81
C ARG A 206 10.20 -17.56 -2.77
N TRP A 207 11.34 -16.99 -2.41
CA TRP A 207 12.58 -17.09 -3.20
C TRP A 207 13.64 -17.82 -2.39
N HIS A 208 14.27 -18.80 -3.03
CA HIS A 208 15.39 -19.53 -2.47
C HIS A 208 16.71 -18.80 -2.74
N ALA A 209 17.70 -18.97 -1.86
CA ALA A 209 19.05 -18.52 -2.14
C ALA A 209 19.57 -19.20 -3.42
N ALA A 210 20.39 -18.50 -4.19
CA ALA A 210 21.06 -19.13 -5.31
C ALA A 210 22.19 -20.00 -4.75
N ASP A 211 22.18 -21.30 -5.07
CA ASP A 211 23.31 -22.22 -4.82
C ASP A 211 24.61 -21.72 -5.49
#